data_AF-A0A1W5XR63-F1
#
_entry.id   AF-A0A1W5XR63-F1
#
_cell.length_a   1.000
_cell.length_b   1.000
_cell.length_c   1.000
_cell.angle_alpha   90.00
_cell.angle_beta   90.00
_cell.angle_gamma   90.00
#
_symmetry.space_group_name_H-M   'P 1'
#
loop_
_entity.id
_entity.type
_entity.pdbx_description
1 polymer ?
#
loop_
_entity_poly.entity_id
_entity_poly.type
_entity_poly.pdbx_seq_one_letter_code
_entity_poly.pdbx_strand_id
1 'polypeptide(L)'
;MQAESAVEIVRASLALAFPTATDEGLTRAAELVLRWGSEGVGVQLEPDLAERMLLDLIAVTGQDPGEFEESRAPRTELTYVRPALSRAWSRTSETRDRLPYIPRPPERPGRGRFRRGRGGMPE
;
A
#
# COMPACT_ATOMS: atom_id res chain seq x y z
N MET A 1 24.29 -0.08 6.58
CA MET A 1 24.30 -1.30 5.75
C MET A 1 22.93 -1.94 5.53
N GLN A 2 22.23 -2.53 6.51
CA GLN A 2 20.95 -3.22 6.22
C GLN A 2 19.80 -2.27 5.82
N ALA A 3 19.71 -1.09 6.42
CA ALA A 3 18.64 -0.12 6.11
C ALA A 3 18.81 0.54 4.73
N GLU A 4 20.04 0.91 4.34
CA GLU A 4 20.36 1.43 3.00
C GLU A 4 19.98 0.42 1.92
N SER A 5 20.29 -0.86 2.15
CA SER A 5 19.92 -1.95 1.23
C SER A 5 18.41 -2.12 1.10
N ALA A 6 17.65 -1.99 2.19
CA ALA A 6 16.19 -2.11 2.15
C ALA A 6 15.53 -0.95 1.36
N VAL A 7 16.02 0.28 1.56
CA VAL A 7 15.54 1.45 0.81
C VAL A 7 15.81 1.28 -0.68
N GLU A 8 17.02 0.83 -1.07
CA GLU A 8 17.38 0.62 -2.48
C GLU A 8 16.52 -0.45 -3.16
N ILE A 9 16.24 -1.57 -2.49
CA ILE A 9 15.38 -2.64 -3.02
C ILE A 9 13.95 -2.12 -3.27
N VAL A 10 13.40 -1.41 -2.30
CA VAL A 10 12.06 -0.84 -2.42
C VAL A 10 12.03 0.24 -3.49
N ARG A 11 13.05 1.10 -3.55
CA ARG A 11 13.19 2.16 -4.56
C ARG A 11 13.26 1.58 -5.97
N ALA A 12 14.04 0.52 -6.19
CA ALA A 12 14.10 -0.17 -7.48
C ALA A 12 12.75 -0.76 -7.89
N SER A 13 12.01 -1.34 -6.94
CA SER A 13 10.66 -1.88 -7.18
C SER A 13 9.65 -0.76 -7.50
N LEU A 14 9.75 0.36 -6.79
CA LEU A 14 8.89 1.54 -7.00
C LEU A 14 9.19 2.20 -8.35
N ALA A 15 10.44 2.24 -8.81
CA ALA A 15 10.80 2.79 -10.12
C ALA A 15 10.11 2.03 -11.28
N LEU A 16 9.83 0.73 -11.11
CA LEU A 16 9.08 -0.06 -12.07
C LEU A 16 7.57 0.29 -12.05
N ALA A 17 7.02 0.57 -10.87
CA ALA A 17 5.62 0.89 -10.68
C ALA A 17 5.29 2.37 -11.00
N PHE A 18 6.27 3.26 -10.81
CA PHE A 18 6.14 4.70 -10.97
C PHE A 18 7.23 5.26 -11.90
N PRO A 19 7.16 4.98 -13.22
CA PRO A 19 8.27 5.22 -14.15
C PRO A 19 8.58 6.71 -14.36
N THR A 20 7.64 7.62 -14.09
CA THR A 20 7.82 9.08 -14.22
C THR A 20 8.10 9.76 -12.88
N ALA A 21 8.27 8.99 -11.80
CA ALA A 21 8.62 9.53 -10.49
C ALA A 21 10.06 10.08 -10.45
N THR A 22 10.25 11.11 -9.63
CA THR A 22 11.58 11.66 -9.36
C THR A 22 12.37 10.76 -8.41
N ASP A 23 13.71 10.79 -8.45
CA ASP A 23 14.56 10.05 -7.51
C ASP A 23 14.27 10.40 -6.03
N GLU A 24 14.00 11.68 -5.76
CA GLU A 24 13.61 12.14 -4.42
C GLU A 24 12.23 11.57 -4.02
N GLY A 25 11.27 11.57 -4.95
CA GLY A 25 9.96 10.98 -4.75
C GLY A 25 10.02 9.47 -4.49
N LEU A 26 10.85 8.74 -5.24
CA LEU A 26 11.08 7.30 -5.06
C LEU A 26 11.74 6.99 -3.71
N THR A 27 12.69 7.83 -3.28
CA THR A 27 13.34 7.69 -1.96
C THR A 27 12.34 7.88 -0.83
N ARG A 28 11.53 8.96 -0.87
CA ARG A 28 10.50 9.22 0.14
C ARG A 28 9.42 8.13 0.15
N ALA A 29 9.02 7.66 -1.03
CA ALA A 29 8.06 6.56 -1.15
C ALA A 29 8.62 5.26 -0.57
N ALA A 30 9.90 4.96 -0.76
CA ALA A 30 10.55 3.80 -0.15
C ALA A 30 10.57 3.88 1.38
N GLU A 31 10.92 5.03 1.94
CA GLU A 31 10.87 5.27 3.39
C GLU A 31 9.45 5.11 3.95
N LEU A 32 8.45 5.59 3.21
CA LEU A 32 7.03 5.43 3.57
C LEU A 32 6.62 3.95 3.61
N VAL A 33 6.99 3.17 2.59
CA VAL A 33 6.70 1.72 2.53
C VAL A 33 7.39 0.97 3.68
N LEU A 34 8.64 1.29 3.99
CA LEU A 34 9.36 0.66 5.11
C LEU A 34 8.71 0.98 6.46
N ARG A 35 8.22 2.21 6.63
CA ARG A 35 7.44 2.58 7.83
C ARG A 35 6.14 1.79 7.92
N TRP A 36 5.40 1.67 6.82
CA TRP A 36 4.22 0.83 6.79
C TRP A 36 4.53 -0.63 7.14
N GLY A 37 5.67 -1.14 6.69
CA GLY A 37 6.18 -2.45 7.07
C GLY A 37 6.41 -2.56 8.59
N SER A 38 7.08 -1.60 9.20
CA SER A 38 7.36 -1.62 10.65
C SER A 38 6.13 -1.41 11.52
N GLU A 39 5.11 -0.69 11.02
CA GLU A 39 3.80 -0.53 11.64
C GLU A 39 2.86 -1.73 11.39
N GLY A 40 3.31 -2.74 10.64
CA GLY A 40 2.53 -3.92 10.31
C GLY A 40 1.34 -3.64 9.38
N VAL A 41 1.36 -2.57 8.59
CA VAL A 41 0.23 -2.11 7.74
C VAL A 41 -0.25 -3.20 6.78
N GLY A 42 0.64 -4.06 6.30
CA GLY A 42 0.28 -5.16 5.40
C GLY A 42 -0.53 -6.32 6.01
N VAL A 43 -0.60 -6.47 7.34
CA VAL A 43 -1.13 -7.71 7.95
C VAL A 43 -2.64 -7.89 7.78
N GLN A 44 -3.40 -6.79 7.75
CA GLN A 44 -4.86 -6.76 7.52
C GLN A 44 -5.20 -5.57 6.64
N LEU A 45 -4.73 -5.64 5.38
CA LEU A 45 -4.93 -4.56 4.43
C LEU A 45 -6.20 -4.81 3.61
N GLU A 46 -7.28 -4.17 4.03
CA GLU A 46 -8.54 -4.15 3.27
C GLU A 46 -8.38 -3.35 1.97
N PRO A 47 -9.17 -3.64 0.92
CA PRO A 47 -9.01 -3.03 -0.40
C PRO A 47 -9.06 -1.49 -0.40
N ASP A 48 -9.92 -0.88 0.42
CA ASP A 48 -10.08 0.57 0.52
C ASP A 48 -8.86 1.25 1.16
N LEU A 49 -8.26 0.61 2.17
CA LEU A 49 -7.00 1.04 2.76
C LEU A 49 -5.83 0.83 1.79
N ALA A 50 -5.81 -0.27 1.02
CA ALA A 50 -4.80 -0.47 -0.02
C ALA A 50 -4.85 0.65 -1.07
N GLU A 51 -6.06 1.02 -1.51
CA GLU A 51 -6.25 2.12 -2.45
C GLU A 51 -5.80 3.46 -1.83
N ARG A 52 -6.06 3.68 -0.54
CA ARG A 52 -5.54 4.86 0.16
C ARG A 52 -4.01 4.88 0.22
N MET A 53 -3.35 3.75 0.50
CA MET A 53 -1.88 3.65 0.48
C MET A 53 -1.33 3.98 -0.91
N LEU A 54 -1.99 3.50 -1.97
CA LEU A 54 -1.58 3.81 -3.33
C LEU A 54 -1.67 5.31 -3.64
N LEU A 55 -2.73 5.99 -3.20
CA LEU A 55 -2.82 7.46 -3.34
C LEU A 55 -1.72 8.18 -2.56
N ASP A 56 -1.36 7.70 -1.38
CA ASP A 56 -0.24 8.24 -0.60
C ASP A 56 1.08 8.10 -1.36
N LEU A 57 1.31 6.96 -2.03
CA LEU A 57 2.50 6.74 -2.86
C LEU A 57 2.52 7.70 -4.05
N ILE A 58 1.42 7.81 -4.81
CA ILE A 58 1.35 8.72 -5.98
C ILE A 58 1.64 10.17 -5.56
N ALA A 59 1.08 10.61 -4.43
CA ALA A 59 1.31 11.95 -3.93
C ALA A 59 2.78 12.21 -3.56
N VAL A 60 3.48 11.20 -3.02
CA VAL A 60 4.87 11.32 -2.56
C VAL A 60 5.87 11.13 -3.70
N THR A 61 5.59 10.25 -4.66
CA THR A 61 6.46 10.01 -5.82
C THR A 61 6.48 11.21 -6.77
N GLY A 62 5.46 12.06 -6.72
CA GLY A 62 5.31 13.19 -7.63
C GLY A 62 4.96 12.76 -9.05
N GLN A 63 4.51 11.52 -9.23
CA GLN A 63 4.02 11.03 -10.51
C GLN A 63 2.76 11.81 -10.92
N ASP A 64 2.62 12.03 -12.23
CA ASP A 64 1.39 12.58 -12.78
C ASP A 64 0.21 11.62 -12.51
N PRO A 65 -0.86 12.08 -11.82
CA PRO A 65 -2.01 11.22 -11.52
C PRO A 65 -2.76 10.76 -12.78
N GLY A 66 -2.73 11.53 -13.87
CA GLY A 66 -3.35 11.17 -15.15
C GLY A 66 -2.62 10.00 -15.80
N GLU A 67 -1.29 10.08 -15.91
CA GLU A 67 -0.46 8.98 -16.42
C GLU A 67 -0.63 7.71 -15.57
N PHE A 68 -0.71 7.86 -14.25
CA PHE A 68 -0.98 6.72 -13.37
C PHE A 68 -2.31 6.04 -13.71
N GLU A 69 -3.40 6.81 -13.80
CA GLU A 69 -4.72 6.25 -14.10
C GLU A 69 -4.80 5.67 -15.52
N GLU A 70 -4.13 6.27 -16.51
CA GLU A 70 -4.04 5.73 -17.87
C GLU A 70 -3.29 4.39 -17.93
N SER A 71 -2.25 4.23 -17.11
CA SER A 71 -1.48 2.97 -17.02
C SER A 71 -2.24 1.86 -16.29
N ARG A 72 -3.31 2.21 -15.58
CA ARG A 72 -4.08 1.27 -14.78
C ARG A 72 -5.02 0.45 -15.64
N ALA A 73 -5.23 -0.82 -15.28
CA ALA A 73 -6.24 -1.63 -15.94
C ALA A 73 -7.62 -0.95 -15.85
N PRO A 74 -8.41 -0.91 -16.94
CA PRO A 74 -9.73 -0.29 -16.93
C PRO A 74 -10.59 -0.81 -15.78
N ARG A 75 -11.14 0.12 -15.01
CA ARG A 75 -12.04 -0.20 -13.89
C ARG A 75 -13.48 -0.14 -14.35
N THR A 76 -14.25 -1.14 -13.95
CA THR A 76 -15.71 -1.09 -14.04
C THR A 76 -16.26 -0.66 -12.69
N GLU A 77 -17.54 -0.29 -12.63
CA GLU A 77 -18.20 -0.01 -11.34
C GLU A 77 -18.06 -1.18 -10.34
N LEU A 78 -17.95 -2.41 -10.84
CA LEU A 78 -17.79 -3.62 -10.03
C LEU A 78 -16.37 -3.83 -9.50
N THR A 79 -15.35 -3.21 -10.10
CA THR A 79 -13.94 -3.31 -9.69
C THR A 79 -13.38 -2.03 -9.08
N TYR A 80 -14.18 -0.95 -9.09
CA TYR A 80 -13.82 0.29 -8.44
C TYR A 80 -13.84 0.12 -6.92
N VAL A 81 -12.71 0.43 -6.29
CA VAL A 81 -12.58 0.48 -4.84
C VAL A 81 -12.38 1.92 -4.45
N ARG A 82 -13.30 2.46 -3.65
CA ARG A 82 -13.16 3.81 -3.13
C ARG A 82 -12.05 3.85 -2.08
N PRO A 83 -11.10 4.78 -2.14
CA PRO A 83 -10.08 4.92 -1.11
C PRO A 83 -10.69 5.22 0.25
N ALA A 84 -10.16 4.59 1.30
CA ALA A 84 -10.62 4.78 2.68
C ALA A 84 -10.61 6.27 3.09
N LEU A 85 -11.58 6.70 3.89
CA LEU A 85 -11.67 8.07 4.41
C LEU A 85 -10.89 8.29 5.72
N SER A 86 -10.02 7.34 6.08
CA SER A 86 -9.18 7.34 7.26
C SER A 86 -7.89 6.58 6.98
N ARG A 87 -6.92 6.69 7.90
CA ARG A 87 -5.68 5.91 7.87
C ARG A 87 -5.52 5.03 9.10
N ALA A 88 -4.86 3.90 8.88
CA ALA A 88 -4.42 2.98 9.91
C ALA A 88 -2.92 3.09 10.25
N TRP A 89 -2.19 3.98 9.56
CA TRP A 89 -0.76 4.23 9.71
C TRP A 89 -0.47 5.67 10.12
N SER A 90 0.73 5.89 10.67
CA SER A 90 1.17 7.21 11.08
C SER A 90 1.18 8.19 9.89
N ARG A 91 0.81 9.45 10.17
CA ARG A 91 0.82 10.50 9.15
C ARG A 91 2.26 10.89 8.82
N THR A 92 2.50 11.17 7.55
CA THR A 92 3.75 11.76 7.08
C THR A 92 3.51 13.21 6.67
N SER A 93 4.52 14.08 6.79
CA SER A 93 4.42 15.48 6.37
C SER A 93 4.14 15.60 4.86
N GLU A 94 4.54 14.59 4.12
CA GLU A 94 4.58 14.55 2.66
C GLU A 94 3.19 14.24 2.06
N THR A 95 2.33 13.51 2.76
CA THR A 95 0.98 13.15 2.27
C THR A 95 -0.04 14.31 2.35
N ARG A 96 0.32 15.42 3.02
CA ARG A 96 -0.36 16.74 3.05
C ARG A 96 -1.87 16.79 3.37
N ASP A 97 -2.55 15.67 3.58
CA ASP A 97 -3.97 15.65 3.89
C ASP A 97 -4.26 15.58 5.41
N ARG A 98 -5.54 15.80 5.75
CA ARG A 98 -6.04 15.85 7.13
C ARG A 98 -6.85 14.62 7.53
N LEU A 99 -6.63 13.47 6.87
CA LEU A 99 -7.42 12.27 7.17
C LEU A 99 -7.21 11.80 8.62
N PRO A 100 -8.28 11.34 9.29
CA PRO A 100 -8.18 10.85 10.66
C PRO A 100 -7.34 9.58 10.74
N TYR A 101 -6.57 9.46 11.83
CA TYR A 101 -5.86 8.23 12.18
C TYR A 101 -6.78 7.38 13.07
N ILE A 102 -7.10 6.17 12.61
CA ILE A 102 -7.89 5.18 13.34
C ILE A 102 -6.97 3.97 13.52
N PRO A 103 -6.44 3.75 14.74
CA PRO A 103 -5.60 2.59 15.01
C PRO A 103 -6.33 1.31 14.65
N ARG A 104 -5.62 0.36 14.05
CA ARG A 104 -6.22 -0.95 13.80
C ARG A 104 -6.42 -1.69 15.11
N PRO A 105 -7.52 -2.43 15.25
CA PRO A 105 -7.68 -3.33 16.38
C PRO A 105 -6.51 -4.32 16.42
N PRO A 106 -6.01 -4.69 17.61
CA PRO A 106 -4.92 -5.64 17.73
C PRO A 106 -5.28 -6.93 17.00
N GLU A 107 -4.26 -7.56 16.39
CA GLU A 107 -4.42 -8.84 15.73
C GLU A 107 -5.11 -9.82 16.68
N ARG A 108 -6.29 -10.30 16.30
CA ARG A 108 -6.88 -11.44 17.00
C ARG A 108 -6.05 -12.65 16.59
N PRO A 109 -5.35 -13.33 17.52
CA PRO A 109 -4.72 -14.60 17.20
C PRO A 109 -5.84 -15.57 16.81
N GLY A 110 -5.89 -16.02 15.54
CA GLY A 110 -6.76 -17.13 15.17
C GLY A 110 -7.74 -16.96 14.00
N ARG A 111 -7.46 -16.15 12.99
CA ARG A 111 -8.06 -16.35 11.65
C ARG A 111 -7.04 -16.64 10.55
N GLY A 112 -6.05 -17.48 10.88
CA GLY A 112 -5.46 -18.31 9.85
C GLY A 112 -6.48 -19.34 9.39
N ARG A 113 -7.19 -19.10 8.29
CA ARG A 113 -7.83 -20.16 7.50
C ARG A 113 -7.88 -19.77 6.02
N PHE A 114 -6.74 -19.93 5.36
CA PHE A 114 -6.77 -20.61 4.07
C PHE A 114 -7.41 -21.98 4.31
N ARG A 115 -8.68 -22.16 3.95
CA ARG A 115 -9.26 -23.49 3.74
C ARG A 115 -9.62 -23.61 2.26
N ARG A 116 -8.60 -23.84 1.43
CA ARG A 116 -8.78 -24.36 0.08
C ARG A 116 -8.07 -25.72 -0.03
N GLY A 117 -8.88 -26.76 -0.16
CA GLY A 117 -8.54 -28.04 -0.78
C GLY A 117 -7.94 -29.12 0.12
N ARG A 118 -8.72 -30.16 0.44
CA ARG A 118 -8.49 -31.52 -0.09
C ARG A 118 -9.68 -32.42 0.24
N GLY A 119 -10.20 -33.10 -0.78
CA GLY A 119 -11.25 -34.08 -0.67
C GLY A 119 -10.87 -35.26 0.22
N GLY A 120 -11.90 -35.87 0.78
CA GLY A 120 -11.85 -37.13 1.50
C GLY A 120 -13.27 -37.62 1.68
N MET A 121 -13.79 -38.33 0.68
CA MET A 121 -14.84 -39.33 0.92
C MET A 121 -14.26 -40.38 1.86
N PRO A 122 -15.08 -40.94 2.76
CA PRO A 122 -15.08 -42.39 2.89
C PRO A 122 -16.50 -42.96 2.83
N GLU A 123 -16.59 -44.02 2.02
CA GLU A 123 -17.55 -45.13 1.93
C GLU A 123 -19.06 -44.85 1.89
#